data_AF-A0A2V2G1F6-F1
#
_entry.id   AF-A0A2V2G1F6-F1
#
_cell.length_a   1.000
_cell.length_b   1.000
_cell.length_c   1.000
_cell.angle_alpha   90.00
_cell.angle_beta   90.00
_cell.angle_gamma   90.00
#
_symmetry.space_group_name_H-M   'P 1'
#
loop_
_entity.id
_entity.type
_entity.pdbx_description
1 polymer ?
#
loop_
_entity_poly.entity_id
_entity_poly.type
_entity_poly.pdbx_seq_one_letter_code
_entity_poly.pdbx_strand_id
1 'polypeptide(L)' 'MLYPSINEMRKKADNRYTLVVLAAKRARDIIDGKPKLADVEIDRPVSIAAHEIAEDLITYKRETL' A
#
# COMPACT_ATOMS: atom_id res chain seq x y z
N MET A 1 5.03 18.42 1.44
CA MET A 1 4.24 17.64 0.46
C MET A 1 3.70 16.41 1.17
N LEU A 2 2.44 16.05 0.94
CA LEU A 2 1.89 14.76 1.40
C LEU A 2 2.47 13.67 0.49
N TYR A 3 3.31 12.80 1.04
CA TYR A 3 3.80 11.60 0.36
C TYR A 3 3.08 10.37 0.93
N PRO A 4 2.76 9.37 0.10
CA PRO A 4 2.90 9.37 -1.36
C PRO A 4 1.86 10.27 -2.05
N SER A 5 2.20 10.81 -3.22
CA SER A 5 1.26 11.64 -3.98
C SER A 5 0.18 10.78 -4.65
N ILE A 6 -1.03 11.32 -4.80
CA ILE A 6 -2.15 10.62 -5.46
C ILE A 6 -1.78 10.18 -6.89
N ASN A 7 -1.01 11.01 -7.60
CA ASN A 7 -0.61 10.73 -8.97
C ASN A 7 0.37 9.57 -9.07
N GLU A 8 1.29 9.43 -8.10
CA GLU A 8 2.18 8.26 -8.01
C GLU A 8 1.39 6.99 -7.69
N MET A 9 0.49 7.09 -6.70
CA MET A 9 -0.34 5.96 -6.28
C MET A 9 -1.22 5.41 -7.40
N ARG A 10 -1.74 6.28 -8.29
CA ARG A 10 -2.52 5.86 -9.46
C ARG A 10 -1.76 4.99 -10.46
N LYS A 11 -0.43 5.02 -10.45
CA LYS A 11 0.41 4.20 -11.34
C LYS A 11 0.67 2.79 -10.77
N LYS A 12 0.33 2.56 -9.50
CA LYS A 12 0.61 1.29 -8.79
C LYS A 12 -0.48 0.23 -8.94
N ALA A 13 -1.63 0.61 -9.46
CA ALA A 13 -2.73 -0.32 -9.73
C ALA A 13 -3.48 0.08 -11.00
N ASP A 14 -4.19 -0.89 -11.58
CA ASP A 14 -4.95 -0.69 -12.81
C ASP A 14 -6.16 0.25 -12.61
N ASN A 15 -6.71 0.30 -11.40
CA ASN A 15 -7.80 1.21 -11.04
C ASN A 15 -7.76 1.58 -9.56
N ARG A 16 -8.49 2.66 -9.22
CA ARG A 16 -8.51 3.22 -7.86
C ARG A 16 -9.08 2.27 -6.80
N TYR A 17 -10.02 1.38 -7.17
CA TYR A 17 -10.62 0.43 -6.24
C TYR A 17 -9.66 -0.68 -5.89
N THR A 18 -8.90 -1.20 -6.86
CA THR A 18 -7.80 -2.14 -6.62
C THR A 18 -6.81 -1.57 -5.60
N LEU A 19 -6.41 -0.30 -5.78
CA LEU A 19 -5.48 0.36 -4.87
C LEU A 19 -6.04 0.49 -3.45
N VAL A 20 -7.31 0.88 -3.30
CA VAL A 20 -7.97 0.98 -1.98
C VAL A 20 -8.02 -0.38 -1.29
N VAL A 21 -8.39 -1.44 -2.02
CA VAL A 21 -8.46 -2.80 -1.48
C VAL A 21 -7.07 -3.32 -1.11
N LEU A 22 -6.05 -3.07 -1.93
CA LEU A 22 -4.66 -3.43 -1.67
C LEU A 22 -4.15 -2.77 -0.39
N ALA A 23 -4.31 -1.45 -0.28
CA ALA A 23 -3.90 -0.69 0.92
C ALA A 23 -4.66 -1.16 2.17
N ALA A 24 -5.96 -1.44 2.07
CA ALA A 24 -6.76 -1.93 3.19
C ALA A 24 -6.38 -3.35 3.65
N LYS A 25 -6.07 -4.25 2.71
CA LYS A 25 -5.56 -5.60 3.02
C LYS A 25 -4.19 -5.49 3.71
N ARG A 26 -3.30 -4.67 3.17
CA ARG A 26 -1.96 -4.51 3.74
C ARG A 26 -1.97 -3.81 5.11
N ALA A 27 -2.86 -2.84 5.31
CA ALA A 27 -3.04 -2.21 6.62
C ALA A 27 -3.49 -3.24 7.68
N ARG A 28 -4.37 -4.19 7.33
CA ARG A 28 -4.76 -5.29 8.23
C ARG A 28 -3.59 -6.21 8.57
N ASP A 29 -2.79 -6.59 7.57
CA ASP A 29 -1.57 -7.36 7.79
C ASP A 29 -0.62 -6.70 8.81
N ILE A 30 -0.46 -5.37 8.72
CA ILE A 30 0.37 -4.60 9.67
C ILE A 30 -0.25 -4.62 11.08
N ILE A 31 -1.58 -4.48 11.19
CA ILE A 31 -2.30 -4.58 12.47
C ILE A 31 -2.16 -5.97 13.08
N ASP A 32 -2.16 -7.02 12.25
CA ASP A 32 -1.96 -8.41 12.65
C ASP A 32 -0.50 -8.74 13.03
N GLY A 33 0.40 -7.75 13.01
CA GLY A 33 1.79 -7.89 13.44
C GLY A 33 2.76 -8.38 12.37
N LYS A 34 2.36 -8.40 11.08
CA LYS A 34 3.32 -8.68 10.00
C LYS A 34 4.38 -7.57 9.92
N PRO A 35 5.61 -7.90 9.48
CA PRO A 35 6.69 -6.92 9.41
C PRO A 35 6.33 -5.77 8.48
N LYS A 36 6.64 -4.54 8.93
CA LYS A 36 6.63 -3.33 8.11
C LYS A 36 7.86 -3.36 7.19
N LEU A 37 7.68 -3.05 5.91
CA LEU A 37 8.73 -3.10 4.90
C LEU A 37 9.30 -1.71 4.59
N ALA A 38 8.47 -0.67 4.72
CA ALA A 38 8.89 0.71 4.52
C ALA A 38 9.59 1.23 5.79
N ASP A 39 10.72 1.91 5.59
CA ASP A 39 11.45 2.60 6.66
C ASP A 39 10.90 4.01 6.83
N VAL A 40 9.82 4.13 7.61
CA VAL A 40 9.10 5.39 7.83
C VAL A 40 8.78 5.59 9.30
N GLU A 41 8.99 6.81 9.80
CA GLU A 41 8.60 7.24 11.15
C GLU A 41 7.09 7.53 11.24
N ILE A 42 6.26 6.57 10.83
CA ILE A 42 4.81 6.67 10.84
C ILE A 42 4.23 5.39 11.44
N ASP A 43 3.28 5.53 12.37
CA ASP A 43 2.64 4.37 13.02
C ASP A 43 1.20 4.10 12.58
N ARG A 44 0.71 4.84 11.57
CA ARG A 44 -0.62 4.63 11.00
C ARG A 44 -0.55 3.51 9.96
N PRO A 45 -1.23 2.36 10.15
CA PRO A 45 -1.12 1.21 9.25
C PRO A 45 -1.44 1.51 7.78
N VAL A 46 -2.46 2.34 7.54
CA VAL A 46 -2.84 2.75 6.17
C VAL A 46 -1.77 3.62 5.53
N SER A 47 -1.12 4.49 6.30
CA SER A 47 -0.03 5.31 5.80
C SER A 47 1.17 4.44 5.45
N ILE A 48 1.59 3.53 6.34
CA ILE A 48 2.68 2.58 6.07
C ILE A 48 2.37 1.76 4.81
N ALA A 49 1.15 1.21 4.69
CA ALA A 49 0.73 0.46 3.51
C ALA A 49 0.82 1.30 2.22
N ALA A 50 0.44 2.59 2.28
CA ALA A 50 0.55 3.48 1.13
C ALA A 50 2.02 3.71 0.72
N HIS A 51 2.93 3.87 1.69
CA HIS A 51 4.37 3.99 1.43
C HIS A 51 4.93 2.70 0.81
N GLU A 52 4.62 1.55 1.38
CA GLU A 52 5.08 0.25 0.85
C GLU A 52 4.59 -0.01 -0.59
N ILE A 53 3.38 0.42 -0.92
CA ILE A 53 2.85 0.35 -2.29
C ILE A 53 3.55 1.38 -3.20
N ALA A 54 3.82 2.59 -2.69
CA ALA A 54 4.51 3.62 -3.45
C ALA A 54 5.96 3.23 -3.79
N GLU A 55 6.61 2.48 -2.90
CA GLU A 55 7.98 1.97 -3.03
C GLU A 55 8.07 0.60 -3.72
N ASP A 56 6.96 0.07 -4.25
CA ASP A 56 6.87 -1.24 -4.91
C ASP A 56 7.24 -2.44 -4.01
N LEU A 57 7.27 -2.25 -2.68
CA LEU A 57 7.50 -3.31 -1.70
C LEU A 57 6.31 -4.25 -1.55
N ILE A 58 5.10 -3.74 -1.86
CA ILE A 58 3.85 -4.49 -1.87
C ILE A 58 3.12 -4.27 -3.20
N THR A 59 2.68 -5.37 -3.81
CA THR A 59 1.88 -5.35 -5.05
C THR A 59 0.76 -6.39 -4.99
N TYR A 60 -0.07 -6.42 -6.02
CA TYR A 60 -1.15 -7.40 -6.18
C TYR A 60 -0.91 -8.24 -7.43
N LYS A 61 -1.42 -9.48 -7.39
CA LYS A 61 -1.52 -10.34 -8.56
C LYS A 61 -2.99 -10.55 -8.88
N ARG A 62 -3.32 -10.55 -10.17
CA ARG A 62 -4.61 -11.04 -10.65
C ARG A 62 -4.47 -12.51 -10.99
N GLU A 63 -5.29 -13.34 -10.37
CA GLU A 63 -5.57 -14.66 -10.95
C GLU A 63 -6.49 -14.45 -12.15
N THR A 64 -5.92 -14.65 -13.33
CA THR A 64 -6.70 -15.04 -14.50
C THR A 64 -6.90 -16.54 -14.42
N LEU A 65 -8.16 -16.97 -14.37
CA LEU A 65 -8.58 -18.36 -14.54
C LEU A 65 -8.22 -18.87 -15.94
#